data_AF-A0A8J5X9Y7-F1
#
_entry.id   AF-A0A8J5X9Y7-F1
#
_cell.length_a   1.000
_cell.length_b   1.000
_cell.length_c   1.000
_cell.angle_alpha   90.00
_cell.angle_beta   90.00
_cell.angle_gamma   90.00
#
_symmetry.space_group_name_H-M   'P 1'
#
loop_
_entity.id
_entity.type
_entity.pdbx_description
1 polymer ?
#
loop_
_entity_poly.entity_id
_entity_poly.type
_entity_poly.pdbx_seq_one_letter_code
_entity_poly.pdbx_strand_id
1 'polypeptide(L)'
;MGAEVGRVSTSNLLALLLVSAAGFVQPAPARVPAVGRTRSRALALAMATRIEVVGDIGDVIAGRVPAVCERQVLMADALRCAFIVGSPKGLDSMGEMLAVNGRAYCCSTEPESGKHSLLVGAGVYTTGACVLPLGARPDGTLERGEDTPPTPWGALCREALEAVDGARAVVLSGFVDFAPLACVQVARSPIHGKSILARRDGDCAVPPRELARARAFVMGAVAPSHVLDDGAERDAASPTERAFGAGMRRVLCAGGAGIAGAERAGAQPALGAVPLSSYAHGLVLARAGILAEAQVVPDAVRSVVHISAESVVLSAALELFAVSGVVDHVAGLEYVPRACC
;
A
#
# COMPACT_ATOMS: atom_id res chain seq x y z
N MET A 1 30.84 -52.78 -32.02
CA MET A 1 30.67 -51.62 -32.93
C MET A 1 30.44 -50.40 -32.07
N GLY A 2 31.38 -49.46 -32.15
CA GLY A 2 31.52 -48.32 -31.24
C GLY A 2 30.64 -47.12 -31.59
N ALA A 3 30.67 -46.18 -30.66
CA ALA A 3 29.85 -44.98 -30.50
C ALA A 3 30.01 -43.91 -31.58
N GLU A 4 29.02 -43.04 -31.68
CA GLU A 4 29.25 -41.60 -31.91
C GLU A 4 28.33 -40.75 -31.02
N VAL A 5 28.97 -39.96 -30.16
CA VAL A 5 28.41 -38.92 -29.31
C VAL A 5 28.74 -37.59 -29.98
N GLY A 6 27.73 -36.82 -30.36
CA GLY A 6 27.89 -35.53 -31.02
C GLY A 6 28.53 -34.48 -30.10
N ARG A 7 29.66 -33.93 -30.54
CA ARG A 7 30.37 -32.81 -29.91
C ARG A 7 29.70 -31.49 -30.27
N VAL A 8 29.38 -30.67 -29.26
CA VAL A 8 29.04 -29.25 -29.43
C VAL A 8 30.32 -28.42 -29.31
N SER A 9 30.52 -27.51 -30.27
CA SER A 9 31.70 -26.65 -30.41
C SER A 9 31.83 -25.62 -29.29
N THR A 10 32.98 -25.59 -28.63
CA THR A 10 33.36 -24.73 -27.50
C THR A 10 33.80 -23.31 -27.90
N SER A 11 33.55 -22.89 -29.15
CA SER A 11 34.14 -21.64 -29.69
C SER A 11 33.30 -20.37 -29.46
N ASN A 12 32.11 -20.46 -28.85
CA ASN A 12 31.23 -19.29 -28.61
C ASN A 12 31.07 -18.89 -27.13
N LEU A 13 31.75 -19.56 -26.19
CA LEU A 13 31.61 -19.27 -24.75
C LEU A 13 32.67 -18.30 -24.18
N LEU A 14 33.69 -17.93 -24.99
CA LEU A 14 34.82 -17.10 -24.53
C LEU A 14 34.74 -15.62 -24.94
N ALA A 15 33.78 -15.25 -25.80
CA ALA A 15 33.58 -13.87 -26.24
C ALA A 15 32.63 -13.06 -25.32
N LEU A 16 31.99 -13.71 -24.34
CA LEU A 16 31.05 -13.05 -23.40
C LEU A 16 31.68 -12.74 -22.02
N LEU A 17 32.96 -13.09 -21.81
CA LEU A 17 33.63 -13.00 -20.50
C LEU A 17 34.78 -11.99 -20.44
N LEU A 18 35.02 -11.19 -21.49
CA LEU A 18 36.16 -10.26 -21.55
C LEU A 18 35.82 -8.79 -21.89
N VAL A 19 34.54 -8.41 -21.94
CA VAL A 19 34.12 -7.00 -22.08
C VAL A 19 33.13 -6.68 -20.98
N SER A 20 33.65 -6.22 -19.82
CA SER A 20 33.03 -5.27 -18.86
C SER A 20 33.83 -5.16 -17.55
N ALA A 21 35.14 -5.45 -17.59
CA ALA A 21 36.11 -5.03 -16.56
C ALA A 21 36.61 -3.59 -16.80
N ALA A 22 35.71 -2.69 -17.21
CA ALA A 22 35.96 -1.27 -17.31
C ALA A 22 35.21 -0.59 -16.15
N GLY A 23 35.96 -0.11 -15.16
CA GLY A 23 35.39 0.50 -13.96
C GLY A 23 34.45 1.65 -14.29
N PHE A 24 33.20 1.53 -13.86
CA PHE A 24 32.30 2.66 -13.69
C PHE A 24 32.83 3.51 -12.53
N VAL A 25 33.55 4.58 -12.84
CA VAL A 25 33.73 5.70 -11.92
C VAL A 25 32.38 6.39 -11.82
N GLN A 26 31.66 6.16 -10.71
CA GLN A 26 30.48 6.96 -10.40
C GLN A 26 30.90 8.43 -10.28
N PRO A 27 30.22 9.38 -10.96
CA PRO A 27 30.45 10.79 -10.68
C PRO A 27 30.11 11.04 -9.21
N ALA A 28 31.02 11.71 -8.50
CA ALA A 28 30.78 12.15 -7.14
C ALA A 28 29.46 12.95 -7.09
N PRO A 29 28.58 12.69 -6.11
CA PRO A 29 27.32 13.41 -6.00
C PRO A 29 27.59 14.90 -5.88
N ALA A 30 26.89 15.70 -6.71
CA ALA A 30 26.93 17.15 -6.63
C ALA A 30 26.58 17.57 -5.20
N ARG A 31 27.46 18.37 -4.57
CA ARG A 31 27.22 18.92 -3.24
C ARG A 31 26.05 19.89 -3.31
N VAL A 32 24.88 19.46 -2.86
CA VAL A 32 23.75 20.33 -2.57
C VAL A 32 24.11 21.19 -1.34
N PRO A 33 23.98 22.53 -1.40
CA PRO A 33 24.31 23.39 -0.28
C PRO A 33 23.42 23.07 0.93
N ALA A 34 24.06 22.87 2.08
CA ALA A 34 23.39 22.56 3.33
C ALA A 34 22.67 23.80 3.88
N VAL A 35 21.36 23.89 3.65
CA VAL A 35 20.49 24.86 4.31
C VAL A 35 19.94 24.24 5.60
N GLY A 36 20.33 24.78 6.76
CA GLY A 36 19.61 24.76 8.04
C GLY A 36 19.27 23.41 8.70
N ARG A 37 20.26 22.64 9.20
CA ARG A 37 20.07 21.29 9.77
C ARG A 37 19.99 21.16 11.31
N THR A 38 19.72 22.22 12.08
CA THR A 38 19.84 22.14 13.55
C THR A 38 18.54 22.15 14.36
N ARG A 39 17.37 22.41 13.76
CA ARG A 39 16.06 22.25 14.47
C ARG A 39 15.23 21.04 14.03
N SER A 40 15.50 20.41 12.89
CA SER A 40 14.67 19.32 12.36
C SER A 40 14.91 17.94 12.99
N ARG A 41 15.98 17.71 13.75
CA ARG A 41 16.33 16.36 14.24
C ARG A 41 15.47 15.86 15.41
N ALA A 42 15.05 16.75 16.30
CA ALA A 42 14.18 16.40 17.43
C ALA A 42 12.70 16.23 16.99
N LEU A 43 12.25 17.03 16.00
CA LEU A 43 10.94 16.87 15.37
C LEU A 43 10.90 15.59 14.50
N ALA A 44 11.95 15.31 13.73
CA ALA A 44 12.06 14.09 12.93
C ALA A 44 12.06 12.79 13.78
N LEU A 45 12.55 12.83 15.03
CA LEU A 45 12.49 11.68 15.93
C LEU A 45 11.10 11.48 16.56
N ALA A 46 10.36 12.57 16.83
CA ALA A 46 8.98 12.51 17.31
C ALA A 46 7.95 12.23 16.20
N MET A 47 8.33 12.45 14.93
CA MET A 47 7.54 12.12 13.74
C MET A 47 7.80 10.69 13.21
N ALA A 48 8.80 9.98 13.74
CA ALA A 48 9.24 8.67 13.25
C ALA A 48 8.27 7.50 13.56
N THR A 49 7.08 7.76 14.10
CA THR A 49 6.05 6.74 14.37
C THR A 49 4.66 7.14 13.87
N ARG A 50 4.51 8.31 13.24
CA ARG A 50 3.20 8.81 12.81
C ARG A 50 2.93 8.44 11.37
N ILE A 51 1.77 7.85 11.14
CA ILE A 51 1.22 7.61 9.81
C ILE A 51 0.81 8.97 9.24
N GLU A 52 1.21 9.22 8.00
CA GLU A 52 0.89 10.45 7.30
C GLU A 52 -0.15 10.17 6.22
N VAL A 53 -1.08 11.11 6.04
CA VAL A 53 -2.03 11.07 4.93
C VAL A 53 -1.66 12.19 3.97
N VAL A 54 -1.34 11.82 2.74
CA VAL A 54 -1.13 12.77 1.64
C VAL A 54 -2.47 12.96 0.93
N GLY A 55 -2.92 14.20 0.78
CA GLY A 55 -4.18 14.53 0.13
C GLY A 55 -5.40 14.24 1.00
N ASP A 56 -6.56 14.01 0.38
CA ASP A 56 -7.80 13.59 1.05
C ASP A 56 -8.30 12.30 0.41
N ILE A 57 -8.35 11.24 1.21
CA ILE A 57 -8.92 9.96 0.82
C ILE A 57 -10.40 10.10 0.41
N GLY A 58 -11.12 11.05 1.01
CA GLY A 58 -12.45 11.46 0.61
C GLY A 58 -12.53 11.98 -0.82
N ASP A 59 -11.47 12.60 -1.33
CA ASP A 59 -11.39 13.04 -2.72
C ASP A 59 -11.15 11.86 -3.66
N VAL A 60 -10.29 10.89 -3.30
CA VAL A 60 -10.18 9.60 -4.02
C VAL A 60 -11.56 8.97 -4.18
N ILE A 61 -12.35 8.97 -3.10
CA ILE A 61 -13.64 8.29 -3.08
C ILE A 61 -14.73 9.05 -3.80
N ALA A 62 -14.70 10.38 -3.74
CA ALA A 62 -15.62 11.23 -4.48
C ALA A 62 -15.23 11.38 -5.95
N GLY A 63 -14.07 10.87 -6.35
CA GLY A 63 -13.53 11.07 -7.68
C GLY A 63 -13.10 12.51 -7.95
N ARG A 64 -12.70 13.24 -6.91
CA ARG A 64 -12.27 14.64 -6.96
C ARG A 64 -10.74 14.73 -7.03
N VAL A 65 -10.26 15.70 -7.80
CA VAL A 65 -8.85 16.05 -7.87
C VAL A 65 -8.69 17.49 -7.39
N PRO A 66 -8.13 17.71 -6.20
CA PRO A 66 -7.71 19.05 -5.80
C PRO A 66 -6.68 19.61 -6.78
N ALA A 67 -6.76 20.90 -7.10
CA ALA A 67 -5.82 21.57 -8.03
C ALA A 67 -4.35 21.42 -7.60
N VAL A 68 -4.12 21.27 -6.30
CA VAL A 68 -2.79 21.00 -5.75
C VAL A 68 -2.28 19.63 -6.18
N CYS A 69 -3.13 18.60 -6.22
CA CYS A 69 -2.77 17.24 -6.62
C CYS A 69 -2.48 17.10 -8.12
N GLU A 70 -3.02 17.97 -8.98
CA GLU A 70 -2.77 17.96 -10.43
C GLU A 70 -1.30 18.15 -10.80
N ARG A 71 -0.59 18.91 -9.97
CA ARG A 71 0.82 19.20 -10.21
C ARG A 71 1.69 18.26 -9.38
N GLN A 72 1.12 17.64 -8.34
CA GLN A 72 1.87 16.96 -7.30
C GLN A 72 2.23 15.52 -7.59
N VAL A 73 3.54 15.25 -7.43
CA VAL A 73 4.14 13.93 -7.49
C VAL A 73 4.70 13.58 -6.13
N LEU A 74 4.23 12.48 -5.57
CA LEU A 74 4.78 11.85 -4.38
C LEU A 74 5.98 11.00 -4.78
N MET A 75 7.16 11.27 -4.24
CA MET A 75 8.38 10.53 -4.54
C MET A 75 8.49 9.29 -3.65
N ALA A 76 8.60 8.10 -4.25
CA ALA A 76 8.56 6.84 -3.52
C ALA A 76 9.83 6.57 -2.70
N ASP A 77 10.95 7.20 -3.01
CA ASP A 77 12.23 7.06 -2.29
C ASP A 77 12.28 7.84 -0.97
N ALA A 78 11.35 8.78 -0.78
CA ALA A 78 11.15 9.49 0.48
C ALA A 78 10.28 8.69 1.47
N LEU A 79 9.75 7.54 1.06
CA LEU A 79 8.80 6.74 1.82
C LEU A 79 9.39 5.39 2.19
N ARG A 80 8.91 4.83 3.30
CA ARG A 80 9.09 3.40 3.57
C ARG A 80 8.09 2.61 2.73
N CYS A 81 6.81 2.91 2.92
CA CYS A 81 5.71 2.29 2.19
C CYS A 81 4.54 3.26 2.03
N ALA A 82 3.75 3.12 0.96
CA ALA A 82 2.48 3.83 0.83
C ALA A 82 1.46 3.02 0.03
N PHE A 83 0.16 3.27 0.24
CA PHE A 83 -0.91 2.62 -0.52
C PHE A 83 -2.15 3.53 -0.66
N ILE A 84 -3.20 2.98 -1.29
CA ILE A 84 -4.45 3.60 -1.78
C ILE A 84 -4.38 3.77 -3.30
N VAL A 85 -4.50 4.96 -3.88
CA VAL A 85 -4.73 5.09 -5.32
C VAL A 85 -3.70 6.01 -5.94
N GLY A 86 -3.17 5.64 -7.10
CA GLY A 86 -2.19 6.47 -7.78
C GLY A 86 -1.77 5.92 -9.14
N SER A 87 -0.96 6.70 -9.86
CA SER A 87 -0.31 6.27 -11.09
C SER A 87 0.97 7.08 -11.37
N PRO A 88 2.03 6.45 -11.90
CA PRO A 88 3.23 7.16 -12.35
C PRO A 88 3.04 7.86 -13.70
N LYS A 89 1.96 7.55 -14.45
CA LYS A 89 1.69 8.11 -15.79
C LYS A 89 0.86 9.39 -15.77
N GLY A 90 0.27 9.74 -14.64
CA GLY A 90 -0.64 10.86 -14.51
C GLY A 90 -1.98 10.43 -13.91
N LEU A 91 -2.85 11.40 -13.68
CA LEU A 91 -4.11 11.20 -12.97
C LEU A 91 -5.10 10.30 -13.74
N ASP A 92 -5.11 10.34 -15.08
CA ASP A 92 -6.06 9.57 -15.91
C ASP A 92 -5.87 8.04 -15.82
N SER A 93 -4.72 7.60 -15.32
CA SER A 93 -4.34 6.18 -15.22
C SER A 93 -4.34 5.66 -13.78
N MET A 94 -4.88 6.41 -12.82
CA MET A 94 -4.86 6.01 -11.41
C MET A 94 -5.64 4.72 -11.18
N GLY A 95 -5.00 3.78 -10.47
CA GLY A 95 -5.61 2.54 -10.00
C GLY A 95 -5.05 2.13 -8.64
N GLU A 96 -5.08 0.84 -8.31
CA GLU A 96 -4.42 0.34 -7.09
C GLU A 96 -2.96 0.75 -7.09
N MET A 97 -2.51 1.39 -6.01
CA MET A 97 -1.12 1.76 -5.82
C MET A 97 -0.57 1.10 -4.55
N LEU A 98 0.66 0.62 -4.64
CA LEU A 98 1.54 0.39 -3.50
C LEU A 98 2.94 0.90 -3.84
N ALA A 99 3.54 1.71 -2.96
CA ALA A 99 4.92 2.16 -3.09
C ALA A 99 5.80 1.52 -2.02
N VAL A 100 6.96 0.99 -2.39
CA VAL A 100 7.95 0.36 -1.50
C VAL A 100 9.32 0.35 -2.19
N ASN A 101 10.41 0.40 -1.42
CA ASN A 101 11.79 0.44 -1.93
C ASN A 101 12.05 1.50 -3.02
N GLY A 102 11.53 2.71 -2.85
CA GLY A 102 11.76 3.79 -3.81
C GLY A 102 11.03 3.62 -5.15
N ARG A 103 10.05 2.71 -5.24
CA ARG A 103 9.23 2.50 -6.43
C ARG A 103 7.75 2.51 -6.08
N ALA A 104 6.97 3.21 -6.90
CA ALA A 104 5.52 3.11 -6.91
C ALA A 104 5.10 2.10 -7.98
N TYR A 105 4.33 1.11 -7.56
CA TYR A 105 3.71 0.09 -8.41
C TYR A 105 2.23 0.40 -8.49
N CYS A 106 1.70 0.53 -9.69
CA CYS A 106 0.30 0.90 -9.91
C CYS A 106 -0.37 -0.02 -10.91
N CYS A 107 -1.67 -0.23 -10.76
CA CYS A 107 -2.52 -0.85 -11.76
C CYS A 107 -3.02 0.22 -12.74
N SER A 108 -2.77 0.07 -14.04
CA SER A 108 -3.31 1.01 -15.05
C SER A 108 -4.82 0.86 -15.18
N THR A 109 -5.54 1.98 -15.20
CA THR A 109 -6.98 1.99 -15.53
C THR A 109 -7.28 2.41 -16.98
N GLU A 110 -6.25 2.78 -17.75
CA GLU A 110 -6.38 3.20 -19.14
C GLU A 110 -6.62 1.99 -20.07
N PRO A 111 -7.63 2.05 -20.96
CA PRO A 111 -7.85 0.98 -21.94
C PRO A 111 -6.68 0.78 -22.90
N GLU A 112 -6.11 1.88 -23.42
CA GLU A 112 -5.14 1.87 -24.52
C GLU A 112 -3.77 1.35 -24.10
N SER A 113 -3.36 1.59 -22.86
CA SER A 113 -2.05 1.16 -22.34
C SER A 113 -2.03 -0.25 -21.76
N GLY A 114 -3.09 -1.02 -22.01
CA GLY A 114 -3.30 -2.34 -21.44
C GLY A 114 -3.94 -2.22 -20.06
N LYS A 115 -5.27 -2.13 -20.04
CA LYS A 115 -6.04 -2.05 -18.79
C LYS A 115 -5.58 -3.12 -17.79
N HIS A 116 -5.27 -2.70 -16.57
CA HIS A 116 -4.70 -3.47 -15.47
C HIS A 116 -3.26 -3.94 -15.65
N SER A 117 -2.52 -3.38 -16.61
CA SER A 117 -1.07 -3.55 -16.69
C SER A 117 -0.41 -2.97 -15.44
N LEU A 118 0.67 -3.61 -15.01
CA LEU A 118 1.54 -3.06 -13.98
C LEU A 118 2.29 -1.84 -14.54
N LEU A 119 2.13 -0.70 -13.88
CA LEU A 119 2.90 0.52 -14.07
C LEU A 119 3.91 0.66 -12.95
N VAL A 120 5.12 1.13 -13.27
CA VAL A 120 6.17 1.33 -12.27
C VAL A 120 6.83 2.68 -12.47
N GLY A 121 7.03 3.44 -11.39
CA GLY A 121 7.71 4.74 -11.43
C GLY A 121 8.43 5.07 -10.13
N ALA A 122 9.32 6.07 -10.17
CA ALA A 122 9.95 6.62 -8.97
C ALA A 122 9.06 7.65 -8.23
N GLY A 123 8.09 8.21 -8.95
CA GLY A 123 7.09 9.12 -8.40
C GLY A 123 5.68 8.72 -8.83
N VAL A 124 4.68 9.16 -8.07
CA VAL A 124 3.28 8.82 -8.29
C VAL A 124 2.38 10.04 -8.11
N TYR A 125 1.42 10.19 -9.03
CA TYR A 125 0.31 11.12 -8.88
C TYR A 125 -0.78 10.45 -8.06
N THR A 126 -1.28 11.13 -7.03
CA THR A 126 -2.33 10.62 -6.14
C THR A 126 -3.18 11.78 -5.63
N THR A 127 -4.46 11.54 -5.38
CA THR A 127 -5.35 12.46 -4.66
C THR A 127 -5.45 12.13 -3.18
N GLY A 128 -4.94 10.97 -2.76
CA GLY A 128 -5.06 10.45 -1.40
C GLY A 128 -4.21 9.19 -1.21
N ALA A 129 -3.26 9.22 -0.29
CA ALA A 129 -2.43 8.07 0.06
C ALA A 129 -2.18 7.97 1.57
N CYS A 130 -2.18 6.75 2.09
CA CYS A 130 -1.68 6.45 3.43
C CYS A 130 -0.19 6.13 3.32
N VAL A 131 0.63 6.80 4.13
CA VAL A 131 2.09 6.81 4.00
C VAL A 131 2.75 6.44 5.32
N LEU A 132 3.73 5.53 5.22
CA LEU A 132 4.73 5.28 6.24
C LEU A 132 6.03 6.00 5.84
N PRO A 133 6.53 6.98 6.63
CA PRO A 133 7.77 7.68 6.33
C PRO A 133 9.00 6.74 6.43
N LEU A 134 10.11 7.10 5.76
CA LEU A 134 11.34 6.28 5.69
C LEU A 134 11.96 5.90 7.06
N GLY A 135 11.60 6.60 8.14
CA GLY A 135 12.02 6.30 9.50
C GLY A 135 10.98 5.60 10.38
N ALA A 136 9.80 5.27 9.83
CA ALA A 136 8.69 4.67 10.56
C ALA A 136 9.13 3.39 11.27
N ARG A 137 8.92 3.32 12.59
CA ARG A 137 9.17 2.12 13.39
C ARG A 137 7.85 1.39 13.70
N PRO A 138 7.81 0.06 13.60
CA PRO A 138 6.63 -0.69 14.00
C PRO A 138 6.45 -0.65 15.52
N ASP A 139 5.20 -0.61 15.94
CA ASP A 139 4.76 -0.74 17.33
C ASP A 139 4.62 -2.22 17.73
N GLY A 140 4.47 -3.11 16.74
CA GLY A 140 4.41 -4.55 16.94
C GLY A 140 4.72 -5.33 15.68
N THR A 141 4.74 -6.65 15.81
CA THR A 141 4.91 -7.59 14.70
C THR A 141 3.90 -8.73 14.84
N LEU A 142 3.42 -9.25 13.72
CA LEU A 142 2.59 -10.46 13.67
C LEU A 142 3.23 -11.47 12.75
N GLU A 143 3.61 -12.62 13.31
CA GLU A 143 4.15 -13.75 12.57
C GLU A 143 3.21 -14.95 12.64
N ARG A 144 2.95 -15.56 11.49
CA ARG A 144 2.22 -16.82 11.34
C ARG A 144 3.03 -17.75 10.46
N GLY A 145 3.44 -18.89 11.02
CA GLY A 145 4.15 -19.93 10.29
C GLY A 145 3.23 -20.82 9.46
N GLU A 146 3.83 -21.62 8.58
CA GLU A 146 3.13 -22.58 7.71
C GLU A 146 2.42 -23.70 8.50
N ASP A 147 2.87 -23.98 9.72
CA ASP A 147 2.25 -24.96 10.62
C ASP A 147 0.97 -24.43 11.30
N THR A 148 0.63 -23.15 11.10
CA THR A 148 -0.62 -22.58 11.61
C THR A 148 -1.78 -22.90 10.67
N PRO A 149 -2.99 -23.19 11.19
CA PRO A 149 -4.15 -23.42 10.34
C PRO A 149 -4.42 -22.23 9.40
N PRO A 150 -4.78 -22.49 8.12
CA PRO A 150 -5.18 -21.44 7.19
C PRO A 150 -6.28 -20.57 7.80
N THR A 151 -6.14 -19.25 7.67
CA THR A 151 -6.98 -18.28 8.39
C THR A 151 -7.56 -17.24 7.42
N PRO A 152 -8.86 -16.91 7.52
CA PRO A 152 -9.45 -15.85 6.69
C PRO A 152 -8.74 -14.50 6.89
N TRP A 153 -8.66 -13.69 5.84
CA TRP A 153 -8.02 -12.36 5.88
C TRP A 153 -8.57 -11.47 7.01
N GLY A 154 -9.89 -11.46 7.21
CA GLY A 154 -10.51 -10.69 8.29
C GLY A 154 -10.09 -11.14 9.70
N ALA A 155 -9.78 -12.43 9.89
CA ALA A 155 -9.26 -12.93 11.16
C ALA A 155 -7.78 -12.54 11.36
N LEU A 156 -6.95 -12.59 10.31
CA LEU A 156 -5.58 -12.04 10.38
C LEU A 156 -5.59 -10.54 10.73
N CYS A 157 -6.50 -9.77 10.13
CA CYS A 157 -6.66 -8.34 10.43
C CYS A 157 -7.01 -8.10 11.91
N ARG A 158 -7.84 -8.97 12.50
CA ARG A 158 -8.17 -8.92 13.92
C ARG A 158 -6.96 -9.20 14.79
N GLU A 159 -6.23 -10.27 14.51
CA GLU A 159 -4.99 -10.60 15.21
C GLU A 159 -3.98 -9.45 15.14
N ALA A 160 -3.86 -8.80 13.98
CA ALA A 160 -2.99 -7.64 13.79
C ALA A 160 -3.42 -6.44 14.66
N LEU A 161 -4.71 -6.17 14.78
CA LEU A 161 -5.21 -5.10 15.65
C LEU A 161 -4.98 -5.44 17.13
N GLU A 162 -5.23 -6.67 17.54
CA GLU A 162 -5.08 -7.15 18.92
C GLU A 162 -3.61 -7.27 19.35
N ALA A 163 -2.69 -7.46 18.41
CA ALA A 163 -1.25 -7.54 18.66
C ALA A 163 -0.60 -6.20 19.06
N VAL A 164 -1.30 -5.07 18.88
CA VAL A 164 -0.81 -3.74 19.26
C VAL A 164 -1.65 -3.20 20.41
N ASP A 165 -1.10 -3.25 21.62
CA ASP A 165 -1.83 -2.89 22.84
C ASP A 165 -2.38 -1.44 22.79
N GLY A 166 -3.66 -1.31 23.11
CA GLY A 166 -4.38 -0.03 23.11
C GLY A 166 -4.63 0.59 21.72
N ALA A 167 -4.24 -0.05 20.61
CA ALA A 167 -4.45 0.50 19.28
C ALA A 167 -5.93 0.51 18.88
N ARG A 168 -6.42 1.66 18.40
CA ARG A 168 -7.76 1.79 17.82
C ARG A 168 -7.80 1.49 16.33
N ALA A 169 -6.66 1.58 15.67
CA ALA A 169 -6.45 1.20 14.29
C ALA A 169 -4.97 0.89 14.08
N VAL A 170 -4.68 0.03 13.12
CA VAL A 170 -3.32 -0.41 12.80
C VAL A 170 -3.11 -0.35 11.29
N VAL A 171 -1.98 0.19 10.86
CA VAL A 171 -1.43 -0.04 9.52
C VAL A 171 -0.54 -1.26 9.58
N LEU A 172 -0.71 -2.18 8.64
CA LEU A 172 0.12 -3.37 8.50
C LEU A 172 0.95 -3.27 7.23
N SER A 173 2.18 -3.77 7.27
CA SER A 173 3.06 -3.90 6.11
C SER A 173 3.90 -5.17 6.22
N GLY A 174 4.04 -5.94 5.15
CA GLY A 174 4.88 -7.13 5.15
C GLY A 174 4.46 -8.20 4.16
N PHE A 175 4.91 -9.43 4.37
CA PHE A 175 4.65 -10.53 3.45
C PHE A 175 3.49 -11.41 3.93
N VAL A 176 2.66 -11.84 2.98
CA VAL A 176 1.56 -12.76 3.22
C VAL A 176 1.56 -13.81 2.12
N ASP A 177 1.50 -15.09 2.52
CA ASP A 177 1.22 -16.19 1.60
C ASP A 177 -0.26 -16.53 1.68
N PHE A 178 -0.92 -16.55 0.53
CA PHE A 178 -2.34 -16.86 0.38
C PHE A 178 -2.53 -18.26 -0.22
N ALA A 179 -3.58 -18.95 0.21
CA ALA A 179 -4.17 -20.07 -0.53
C ALA A 179 -5.02 -19.47 -1.66
N PRO A 180 -6.35 -19.26 -1.59
CA PRO A 180 -6.92 -18.26 -2.48
C PRO A 180 -6.53 -16.85 -2.04
N LEU A 181 -5.91 -16.09 -2.95
CA LEU A 181 -5.96 -14.64 -2.93
C LEU A 181 -7.16 -14.19 -3.78
N ALA A 182 -8.23 -13.81 -3.10
CA ALA A 182 -9.37 -13.16 -3.73
C ALA A 182 -9.09 -11.67 -3.85
N CYS A 183 -9.14 -11.13 -5.06
CA CYS A 183 -8.71 -9.75 -5.29
C CYS A 183 -9.56 -9.04 -6.34
N VAL A 184 -9.58 -7.72 -6.24
CA VAL A 184 -10.25 -6.82 -7.20
C VAL A 184 -9.29 -5.75 -7.65
N GLN A 185 -9.63 -5.11 -8.78
CA GLN A 185 -8.92 -3.95 -9.29
C GLN A 185 -9.96 -2.93 -9.78
N VAL A 186 -9.69 -1.64 -9.56
CA VAL A 186 -10.56 -0.56 -9.99
C VAL A 186 -10.58 -0.51 -11.51
N ALA A 187 -11.77 -0.37 -12.07
CA ALA A 187 -11.94 -0.42 -13.51
C ALA A 187 -11.67 0.92 -14.20
N ARG A 188 -11.61 2.04 -13.46
CA ARG A 188 -11.48 3.41 -13.99
C ARG A 188 -10.80 4.32 -12.98
N SER A 189 -10.08 5.33 -13.47
CA SER A 189 -9.48 6.35 -12.62
C SER A 189 -10.53 7.17 -11.86
N PRO A 190 -10.33 7.43 -10.55
CA PRO A 190 -11.26 8.21 -9.75
C PRO A 190 -11.00 9.70 -9.85
N ILE A 191 -11.12 10.26 -11.04
CA ILE A 191 -10.93 11.71 -11.25
C ILE A 191 -12.06 12.37 -12.03
N HIS A 192 -13.03 11.59 -12.49
CA HIS A 192 -14.11 12.07 -13.33
C HIS A 192 -15.39 12.37 -12.52
N GLY A 193 -15.25 12.78 -11.26
CA GLY A 193 -16.36 13.11 -10.36
C GLY A 193 -17.29 11.93 -10.05
N LYS A 194 -16.83 10.71 -10.32
CA LYS A 194 -17.55 9.46 -10.04
C LYS A 194 -16.94 8.81 -8.83
N SER A 195 -17.79 8.35 -7.93
CA SER A 195 -17.32 7.60 -6.79
C SER A 195 -16.84 6.21 -7.17
N ILE A 196 -15.66 5.79 -6.67
CA ILE A 196 -15.16 4.41 -6.82
C ILE A 196 -16.10 3.38 -6.19
N LEU A 197 -16.97 3.83 -5.29
CA LEU A 197 -17.91 3.00 -4.53
C LEU A 197 -19.26 2.88 -5.24
N ALA A 198 -19.53 3.71 -6.26
CA ALA A 198 -20.77 3.66 -7.01
C ALA A 198 -20.79 2.39 -7.88
N ARG A 199 -21.29 1.27 -7.33
CA ARG A 199 -21.56 0.02 -8.05
C ARG A 199 -22.71 0.21 -9.05
N ARG A 200 -22.49 1.01 -10.09
CA ARG A 200 -23.29 0.92 -11.33
C ARG A 200 -22.67 -0.21 -12.16
N ASP A 201 -23.50 -1.12 -12.64
CA ASP A 201 -23.07 -2.34 -13.34
C ASP A 201 -22.00 -2.04 -14.40
N GLY A 202 -20.79 -2.56 -14.19
CA GLY A 202 -19.65 -2.46 -15.11
C GLY A 202 -18.67 -1.30 -14.90
N ASP A 203 -18.92 -0.37 -13.96
CA ASP A 203 -18.14 0.87 -13.88
C ASP A 203 -16.93 0.85 -12.93
N CYS A 204 -16.93 0.03 -11.87
CA CYS A 204 -15.98 0.25 -10.75
C CYS A 204 -15.00 -0.88 -10.46
N ALA A 205 -15.25 -2.15 -10.84
CA ALA A 205 -14.30 -3.23 -10.60
C ALA A 205 -14.27 -4.24 -11.74
N VAL A 206 -13.08 -4.75 -12.07
CA VAL A 206 -12.94 -6.03 -12.79
C VAL A 206 -13.66 -7.11 -11.99
N PRO A 207 -14.28 -8.12 -12.63
CA PRO A 207 -14.77 -9.27 -11.90
C PRO A 207 -13.69 -9.78 -10.93
N PRO A 208 -14.07 -10.12 -9.68
CA PRO A 208 -13.15 -10.67 -8.70
C PRO A 208 -12.28 -11.76 -9.32
N ARG A 209 -10.97 -11.64 -9.13
CA ARG A 209 -10.00 -12.64 -9.57
C ARG A 209 -9.59 -13.45 -8.36
N GLU A 210 -9.55 -14.75 -8.53
CA GLU A 210 -9.00 -15.66 -7.52
C GLU A 210 -7.67 -16.21 -8.04
N LEU A 211 -6.61 -16.02 -7.25
CA LEU A 211 -5.32 -16.64 -7.49
C LEU A 211 -5.18 -17.81 -6.51
N ALA A 212 -5.14 -19.04 -7.02
CA ALA A 212 -5.19 -20.28 -6.23
C ALA A 212 -4.05 -20.45 -5.21
N ARG A 213 -2.90 -19.79 -5.43
CA ARG A 213 -1.82 -19.61 -4.46
C ARG A 213 -1.00 -18.39 -4.87
N ALA A 214 -0.78 -17.47 -3.94
CA ALA A 214 -0.03 -16.25 -4.22
C ALA A 214 0.75 -15.80 -2.99
N ARG A 215 1.98 -15.34 -3.21
CA ARG A 215 2.71 -14.53 -2.22
C ARG A 215 2.56 -13.08 -2.60
N ALA A 216 2.27 -12.23 -1.61
CA ALA A 216 2.23 -10.80 -1.81
C ALA A 216 3.03 -10.04 -0.75
N PHE A 217 3.61 -8.92 -1.16
CA PHE A 217 3.94 -7.85 -0.22
C PHE A 217 2.70 -6.98 -0.05
N VAL A 218 2.23 -6.83 1.18
CA VAL A 218 0.96 -6.21 1.53
C VAL A 218 1.22 -4.92 2.30
N MET A 219 0.41 -3.91 2.02
CA MET A 219 0.20 -2.78 2.92
C MET A 219 -1.30 -2.53 3.06
N GLY A 220 -1.76 -2.32 4.29
CA GLY A 220 -3.17 -2.12 4.57
C GLY A 220 -3.41 -1.38 5.87
N ALA A 221 -4.67 -1.03 6.12
CA ALA A 221 -5.13 -0.46 7.37
C ALA A 221 -6.35 -1.24 7.88
N VAL A 222 -6.42 -1.42 9.19
CA VAL A 222 -7.49 -2.13 9.90
C VAL A 222 -7.99 -1.27 11.06
N ALA A 223 -9.31 -1.17 11.20
CA ALA A 223 -9.95 -0.51 12.33
C ALA A 223 -11.28 -1.21 12.69
N PRO A 224 -11.77 -1.11 13.94
CA PRO A 224 -13.12 -1.50 14.30
C PRO A 224 -14.16 -0.65 13.54
N SER A 225 -15.22 -1.29 13.04
CA SER A 225 -16.23 -0.60 12.22
C SER A 225 -17.03 0.44 13.00
N HIS A 226 -17.18 0.31 14.32
CA HIS A 226 -17.88 1.33 15.13
C HIS A 226 -17.07 2.62 15.34
N VAL A 227 -15.73 2.56 15.19
CA VAL A 227 -14.89 3.78 15.12
C VAL A 227 -15.28 4.61 13.88
N LEU A 228 -16.07 4.04 12.98
CA LEU A 228 -16.56 4.64 11.75
C LEU A 228 -18.03 5.11 11.85
N ASP A 229 -18.75 4.88 12.96
CA ASP A 229 -20.16 5.29 13.10
C ASP A 229 -20.34 6.70 13.70
N ASP A 230 -21.31 7.46 13.17
CA ASP A 230 -21.50 8.91 13.34
C ASP A 230 -21.80 9.39 14.78
N GLY A 231 -22.10 8.48 15.72
CA GLY A 231 -22.36 8.84 17.11
C GLY A 231 -21.13 9.38 17.86
N ALA A 232 -19.92 8.98 17.45
CA ALA A 232 -18.67 9.34 18.11
C ALA A 232 -18.10 10.71 17.70
N GLU A 233 -18.72 11.44 16.75
CA GLU A 233 -18.26 12.80 16.40
C GLU A 233 -18.34 13.78 17.58
N ARG A 234 -19.20 13.50 18.57
CA ARG A 234 -19.32 14.30 19.78
C ARG A 234 -18.21 14.06 20.81
N ASP A 235 -17.57 12.89 20.78
CA ASP A 235 -16.58 12.45 21.79
C ASP A 235 -15.15 12.28 21.23
N ALA A 236 -14.93 12.50 19.94
CA ALA A 236 -13.58 12.48 19.34
C ALA A 236 -12.71 13.60 19.93
N ALA A 237 -11.57 13.23 20.51
CA ALA A 237 -10.71 14.12 21.30
C ALA A 237 -9.94 15.13 20.43
N SER A 238 -9.88 14.93 19.10
CA SER A 238 -9.24 15.89 18.18
C SER A 238 -9.87 15.92 16.77
N PRO A 239 -9.73 17.05 16.03
CA PRO A 239 -10.11 17.16 14.61
C PRO A 239 -9.46 16.11 13.70
N THR A 240 -8.26 15.67 14.07
CA THR A 240 -7.46 14.66 13.36
C THR A 240 -8.06 13.26 13.42
N GLU A 241 -8.60 12.84 14.57
CA GLU A 241 -9.31 11.56 14.70
C GLU A 241 -10.62 11.57 13.89
N ARG A 242 -11.27 12.73 13.75
CA ARG A 242 -12.43 12.90 12.87
C ARG A 242 -12.05 12.80 11.39
N ALA A 243 -10.92 13.40 10.97
CA ALA A 243 -10.44 13.35 9.59
C ALA A 243 -10.00 11.94 9.17
N PHE A 244 -9.24 11.23 10.02
CA PHE A 244 -8.88 9.83 9.78
C PHE A 244 -10.10 8.92 9.85
N GLY A 245 -10.96 9.08 10.86
CA GLY A 245 -12.20 8.32 10.99
C GLY A 245 -13.17 8.56 9.83
N ALA A 246 -13.23 9.77 9.27
CA ALA A 246 -14.00 10.12 8.07
C ALA A 246 -13.35 9.61 6.76
N GLY A 247 -12.02 9.69 6.65
CA GLY A 247 -11.24 9.22 5.50
C GLY A 247 -11.23 7.69 5.41
N MET A 248 -10.97 7.02 6.54
CA MET A 248 -11.11 5.58 6.69
C MET A 248 -12.58 5.15 6.62
N ARG A 249 -13.56 5.90 7.18
CA ARG A 249 -15.01 5.65 6.95
C ARG A 249 -15.31 5.48 5.49
N ARG A 250 -14.85 6.41 4.67
CA ARG A 250 -15.14 6.38 3.25
C ARG A 250 -14.44 5.17 2.60
N VAL A 251 -13.21 4.83 3.01
CA VAL A 251 -12.44 3.67 2.50
C VAL A 251 -13.02 2.33 2.93
N LEU A 252 -13.65 2.28 4.09
CA LEU A 252 -14.00 1.04 4.80
C LEU A 252 -15.51 0.74 4.85
N CYS A 253 -16.38 1.75 4.72
CA CYS A 253 -17.83 1.60 4.87
C CYS A 253 -18.60 1.38 3.55
N ALA A 254 -17.93 1.13 2.43
CA ALA A 254 -18.61 0.80 1.17
C ALA A 254 -18.38 -0.63 0.65
N GLY A 255 -17.87 -1.50 1.52
CA GLY A 255 -17.81 -2.94 1.30
C GLY A 255 -18.41 -3.71 2.47
N GLY A 256 -19.73 -3.68 2.64
CA GLY A 256 -20.42 -4.56 3.59
C GLY A 256 -21.66 -3.94 4.20
N ALA A 257 -22.84 -4.42 3.82
CA ALA A 257 -24.11 -4.01 4.39
C ALA A 257 -24.32 -4.61 5.79
N GLY A 258 -24.77 -3.76 6.72
CA GLY A 258 -25.55 -4.12 7.91
C GLY A 258 -24.74 -4.38 9.18
N ILE A 259 -24.96 -3.56 10.20
CA ILE A 259 -25.62 -3.92 11.48
C ILE A 259 -25.90 -2.60 12.22
N ALA A 260 -27.14 -2.43 12.67
CA ALA A 260 -27.56 -1.30 13.49
C ALA A 260 -27.63 -1.71 14.97
N GLY A 261 -27.12 -0.84 15.83
CA GLY A 261 -27.62 -0.62 17.20
C GLY A 261 -26.94 -1.37 18.34
N ALA A 262 -26.15 -0.65 19.14
CA ALA A 262 -26.15 -0.74 20.61
C ALA A 262 -25.26 0.35 21.23
N GLU A 263 -25.87 1.30 21.95
CA GLU A 263 -25.19 2.11 22.97
C GLU A 263 -25.79 1.81 24.35
N ARG A 264 -24.94 1.44 25.33
CA ARG A 264 -24.61 2.25 26.52
C ARG A 264 -23.85 1.46 27.60
N ALA A 265 -22.90 2.19 28.21
CA ALA A 265 -22.26 2.04 29.53
C ALA A 265 -21.07 1.06 29.72
N GLY A 266 -19.88 1.65 29.89
CA GLY A 266 -19.00 1.37 31.05
C GLY A 266 -17.94 0.28 30.96
N ALA A 267 -17.85 -0.48 29.86
CA ALA A 267 -16.77 -1.42 29.63
C ALA A 267 -16.39 -1.39 28.14
N GLN A 268 -15.09 -1.37 27.80
CA GLN A 268 -14.68 -1.66 26.44
C GLN A 268 -15.19 -3.08 26.12
N PRO A 269 -16.10 -3.26 25.15
CA PRO A 269 -16.55 -4.58 24.78
C PRO A 269 -15.31 -5.38 24.37
N ALA A 270 -15.23 -6.65 24.80
CA ALA A 270 -14.22 -7.55 24.31
C ALA A 270 -14.25 -7.51 22.76
N LEU A 271 -13.09 -7.23 22.15
CA LEU A 271 -12.96 -6.99 20.71
C LEU A 271 -13.62 -8.07 19.83
N GLY A 272 -13.75 -9.30 20.35
CA GLY A 272 -14.24 -10.49 19.66
C GLY A 272 -15.61 -10.39 18.97
N ALA A 273 -16.47 -9.42 19.30
CA ALA A 273 -17.78 -9.26 18.65
C ALA A 273 -17.86 -8.06 17.68
N VAL A 274 -16.85 -7.18 17.66
CA VAL A 274 -16.91 -5.95 16.89
C VAL A 274 -16.55 -6.22 15.43
N PRO A 275 -17.40 -5.85 14.45
CA PRO A 275 -17.04 -5.91 13.04
C PRO A 275 -15.77 -5.10 12.79
N LEU A 276 -14.85 -5.64 11.98
CA LEU A 276 -13.66 -4.91 11.55
C LEU A 276 -13.83 -4.50 10.11
N SER A 277 -13.19 -3.39 9.79
CA SER A 277 -13.05 -2.96 8.43
C SER A 277 -11.56 -2.91 8.08
N SER A 278 -11.22 -3.54 6.96
CA SER A 278 -9.86 -3.59 6.42
C SER A 278 -9.81 -3.09 4.98
N TYR A 279 -8.76 -2.36 4.64
CA TYR A 279 -8.46 -2.00 3.25
C TYR A 279 -6.97 -2.24 3.02
N ALA A 280 -6.64 -3.08 2.04
CA ALA A 280 -5.25 -3.48 1.81
C ALA A 280 -4.96 -3.72 0.34
N HIS A 281 -3.78 -3.29 -0.09
CA HIS A 281 -3.24 -3.56 -1.41
C HIS A 281 -2.10 -4.57 -1.30
N GLY A 282 -2.00 -5.42 -2.33
CA GLY A 282 -0.96 -6.44 -2.44
C GLY A 282 -0.19 -6.32 -3.74
N LEU A 283 1.14 -6.36 -3.65
CA LEU A 283 2.03 -6.65 -4.77
C LEU A 283 2.14 -8.15 -4.93
N VAL A 284 1.45 -8.72 -5.91
CA VAL A 284 1.56 -10.15 -6.21
C VAL A 284 2.94 -10.43 -6.77
N LEU A 285 3.70 -11.27 -6.09
CA LEU A 285 5.10 -11.50 -6.40
C LEU A 285 5.27 -12.57 -7.47
N ALA A 286 6.32 -12.40 -8.28
CA ALA A 286 6.61 -13.30 -9.39
C ALA A 286 7.08 -14.69 -8.96
N ARG A 287 7.63 -14.79 -7.75
CA ARG A 287 8.23 -16.00 -7.18
C ARG A 287 8.01 -16.01 -5.67
N ALA A 288 7.84 -17.21 -5.10
CA ALA A 288 7.70 -17.39 -3.66
C ALA A 288 9.00 -17.09 -2.87
N GLY A 289 10.18 -17.22 -3.51
CA GLY A 289 11.48 -17.00 -2.86
C GLY A 289 11.85 -15.54 -2.57
N ILE A 290 10.91 -14.60 -2.71
CA ILE A 290 11.10 -13.19 -2.32
C ILE A 290 10.67 -13.06 -0.87
N LEU A 291 11.65 -12.99 0.03
CA LEU A 291 11.44 -13.10 1.46
C LEU A 291 11.71 -11.79 2.22
N ALA A 292 12.41 -10.84 1.59
CA ALA A 292 12.77 -9.58 2.21
C ALA A 292 12.23 -8.39 1.41
N GLU A 293 11.87 -7.31 2.11
CA GLU A 293 11.33 -6.09 1.50
C GLU A 293 12.24 -5.63 0.37
N ALA A 294 13.55 -5.50 0.58
CA ALA A 294 14.54 -5.05 -0.41
C ALA A 294 14.59 -5.85 -1.74
N GLN A 295 14.01 -7.05 -1.77
CA GLN A 295 13.90 -7.87 -2.98
C GLN A 295 12.66 -7.55 -3.83
N VAL A 296 11.74 -6.72 -3.32
CA VAL A 296 10.57 -6.22 -4.04
C VAL A 296 11.02 -5.14 -5.01
N VAL A 297 11.44 -5.59 -6.19
CA VAL A 297 11.90 -4.78 -7.33
C VAL A 297 10.95 -4.96 -8.53
N PRO A 298 11.02 -4.12 -9.58
CA PRO A 298 10.09 -4.17 -10.72
C PRO A 298 9.89 -5.56 -11.33
N ASP A 299 10.97 -6.28 -11.64
CA ASP A 299 10.90 -7.61 -12.26
C ASP A 299 10.36 -8.71 -11.32
N ALA A 300 10.28 -8.40 -10.03
CA ALA A 300 9.78 -9.29 -8.99
C ALA A 300 8.26 -9.17 -8.77
N VAL A 301 7.59 -8.18 -9.37
CA VAL A 301 6.16 -7.90 -9.17
C VAL A 301 5.39 -8.24 -10.45
N ARG A 302 4.30 -9.02 -10.32
CA ARG A 302 3.40 -9.36 -11.42
C ARG A 302 2.26 -8.38 -11.57
N SER A 303 1.67 -7.96 -10.45
CA SER A 303 0.49 -7.09 -10.43
C SER A 303 0.33 -6.42 -9.08
N VAL A 304 -0.36 -5.29 -9.06
CA VAL A 304 -0.89 -4.65 -7.84
C VAL A 304 -2.38 -4.90 -7.79
N VAL A 305 -2.89 -5.36 -6.64
CA VAL A 305 -4.30 -5.72 -6.47
C VAL A 305 -4.84 -5.22 -5.15
N HIS A 306 -6.16 -5.04 -5.08
CA HIS A 306 -6.87 -4.86 -3.83
C HIS A 306 -7.22 -6.23 -3.24
N ILE A 307 -6.91 -6.45 -1.96
CA ILE A 307 -7.13 -7.73 -1.26
C ILE A 307 -8.56 -7.77 -0.73
N SER A 308 -9.29 -8.81 -1.10
CA SER A 308 -10.67 -9.01 -0.67
C SER A 308 -10.76 -9.84 0.61
N ALA A 309 -11.85 -9.68 1.36
CA ALA A 309 -12.11 -10.36 2.62
C ALA A 309 -12.20 -11.88 2.50
N GLU A 310 -12.51 -12.39 1.30
CA GLU A 310 -12.59 -13.83 0.98
C GLU A 310 -11.21 -14.49 0.83
N SER A 311 -10.13 -13.72 0.91
CA SER A 311 -8.77 -14.27 0.86
C SER A 311 -8.47 -15.14 2.08
N VAL A 312 -7.68 -16.21 1.88
CA VAL A 312 -7.25 -17.11 2.95
C VAL A 312 -5.73 -17.07 3.07
N VAL A 313 -5.27 -16.81 4.28
CA VAL A 313 -3.88 -16.65 4.66
C VAL A 313 -3.32 -17.99 5.12
N LEU A 314 -2.19 -18.40 4.54
CA LEU A 314 -1.39 -19.56 4.95
C LEU A 314 -0.31 -19.15 5.94
N SER A 315 0.38 -18.05 5.68
CA SER A 315 1.47 -17.53 6.51
C SER A 315 1.47 -16.00 6.43
N ALA A 316 2.04 -15.35 7.45
CA ALA A 316 2.18 -13.90 7.47
C ALA A 316 3.44 -13.50 8.24
N ALA A 317 4.13 -12.48 7.77
CA ALA A 317 5.19 -11.78 8.49
C ALA A 317 4.94 -10.28 8.31
N LEU A 318 4.27 -9.68 9.29
CA LEU A 318 3.77 -8.31 9.24
C LEU A 318 4.41 -7.46 10.33
N GLU A 319 4.77 -6.25 9.96
CA GLU A 319 5.02 -5.13 10.85
C GLU A 319 3.72 -4.34 11.05
N LEU A 320 3.49 -3.90 12.28
CA LEU A 320 2.26 -3.26 12.72
C LEU A 320 2.56 -1.87 13.25
N PHE A 321 1.81 -0.88 12.79
CA PHE A 321 1.98 0.53 13.14
C PHE A 321 0.67 1.06 13.72
N ALA A 322 0.68 1.43 14.99
CA ALA A 322 -0.46 2.01 15.68
C ALA A 322 -0.81 3.36 15.05
N VAL A 323 -2.09 3.55 14.72
CA VAL A 323 -2.58 4.87 14.33
C VAL A 323 -2.83 5.70 15.59
N SER A 324 -1.82 6.45 16.01
CA SER A 324 -1.90 7.37 17.17
C SER A 324 -2.29 8.81 16.78
N GLY A 325 -2.43 9.07 15.48
CA GLY A 325 -2.84 10.35 14.90
C GLY A 325 -2.55 10.39 13.40
N VAL A 326 -3.19 11.33 12.70
CA VAL A 326 -2.96 11.61 11.29
C VAL A 326 -2.48 13.04 11.12
N VAL A 327 -1.42 13.21 10.34
CA VAL A 327 -1.01 14.55 9.92
C VAL A 327 -1.67 14.80 8.57
N ASP A 328 -2.67 15.69 8.57
CA ASP A 328 -3.23 16.24 7.33
C ASP A 328 -2.18 17.18 6.74
N HIS A 329 -1.72 16.87 5.53
CA HIS A 329 -0.64 17.55 4.79
C HIS A 329 0.78 17.21 5.22
N VAL A 330 1.55 16.74 4.25
CA VAL A 330 3.00 16.64 4.41
C VAL A 330 3.67 17.94 4.02
N ALA A 331 3.63 18.92 4.93
CA ALA A 331 4.47 20.09 4.84
C ALA A 331 5.93 19.67 5.11
N GLY A 332 6.67 19.29 4.06
CA GLY A 332 8.12 19.03 4.18
C GLY A 332 8.66 17.76 3.53
N LEU A 333 7.83 16.92 2.90
CA LEU A 333 8.35 16.01 1.88
C LEU A 333 8.72 16.90 0.69
N GLU A 334 10.02 17.14 0.51
CA GLU A 334 10.53 18.05 -0.51
C GLU A 334 9.93 17.70 -1.86
N TYR A 335 9.05 18.60 -2.26
CA TYR A 335 8.32 18.53 -3.47
C TYR A 335 9.23 19.02 -4.59
N VAL A 336 9.62 18.13 -5.50
CA VAL A 336 10.44 18.51 -6.64
C VAL A 336 9.49 18.92 -7.77
N PRO A 337 9.24 20.23 -8.01
CA PRO A 337 8.58 20.64 -9.24
C PRO A 337 9.40 20.11 -10.41
N ARG A 338 8.75 19.37 -11.33
CA ARG A 338 9.41 18.96 -12.58
C ARG A 338 9.98 20.20 -13.26
N ALA A 339 11.31 20.28 -13.35
CA ALA A 339 11.92 21.04 -14.44
C ALA A 339 11.53 20.30 -15.71
N CYS A 340 10.65 20.89 -16.52
CA CYS A 340 10.34 20.38 -17.86
C CYS A 340 11.67 20.22 -18.61
N CYS A 341 12.05 18.98 -18.87
CA CYS A 341 13.10 18.62 -19.83
C CYS A 341 12.40 18.17 -21.10
#